data_AF-A0A419HZ79-F1
#
_entry.id   AF-A0A419HZ79-F1
#
_cell.length_a   1.000
_cell.length_b   1.000
_cell.length_c   1.000
_cell.angle_alpha   90.00
_cell.angle_beta   90.00
_cell.angle_gamma   90.00
#
_symmetry.space_group_name_H-M   'P 1'
#
loop_
_entity.id
_entity.type
_entity.pdbx_description
1 polymer ?
#
loop_
_entity_poly.entity_id
_entity_poly.type
_entity_poly.pdbx_seq_one_letter_code
_entity_poly.pdbx_strand_id
1 'polypeptide(L)'
;MSSGYQFDESTIHDAISSWNEVLRLTEGARNTVQSFTVTPSAGDEMSQLVAAKANDSIQAYLAHNEWFKAVAEDYVKNLQASLKNYKTVETHTEDQVTKITGSLGP
;
A
#
# COMPACT_ATOMS: atom_id res chain seq x y z
N MET A 1 22.74 -26.44 -11.05
CA MET A 1 21.39 -26.87 -10.64
C MET A 1 20.68 -25.62 -10.16
N SER A 2 19.66 -25.14 -10.89
CA SER A 2 18.83 -24.02 -10.42
C SER A 2 17.89 -24.58 -9.36
N SER A 3 17.96 -24.08 -8.13
CA SER A 3 17.01 -24.42 -7.08
C SER A 3 15.60 -24.04 -7.58
N GLY A 4 14.65 -24.97 -7.51
CA GLY A 4 13.33 -24.86 -8.14
C GLY A 4 12.39 -23.77 -7.59
N TYR A 5 12.90 -22.76 -6.90
CA TYR A 5 12.16 -21.58 -6.46
C TYR A 5 12.72 -20.35 -7.18
N GLN A 6 12.19 -20.05 -8.37
CA GLN A 6 12.40 -18.74 -8.98
C GLN A 6 11.43 -17.76 -8.32
N PHE A 7 11.92 -17.06 -7.31
CA PHE A 7 11.25 -15.88 -6.80
C PHE A 7 11.32 -14.80 -7.88
N ASP A 8 10.17 -14.43 -8.45
CA ASP A 8 10.13 -13.31 -9.39
C ASP A 8 10.13 -11.99 -8.62
N GLU A 9 11.34 -11.51 -8.35
CA GLU A 9 11.57 -10.22 -7.70
C GLU A 9 10.85 -9.07 -8.45
N SER A 10 10.70 -9.16 -9.77
CA SER A 10 10.03 -8.12 -10.56
C SER A 10 8.55 -8.00 -10.19
N THR A 11 7.85 -9.12 -9.99
CA THR A 11 6.44 -9.13 -9.56
C THR A 11 6.24 -8.41 -8.21
N ILE A 12 7.16 -8.54 -7.25
CA ILE A 12 7.05 -7.83 -5.96
C ILE A 12 7.33 -6.33 -6.12
N HIS A 13 8.31 -5.95 -6.93
CA HIS A 13 8.58 -4.52 -7.21
C HIS A 13 7.42 -3.85 -7.93
N ASP A 14 6.79 -4.55 -8.88
CA ASP A 14 5.61 -4.06 -9.60
C ASP A 14 4.42 -3.89 -8.65
N ALA A 15 4.21 -4.84 -7.73
CA ALA A 15 3.20 -4.73 -6.69
C ALA A 15 3.46 -3.54 -5.76
N ILE A 16 4.70 -3.34 -5.29
CA ILE A 16 5.08 -2.19 -4.45
C ILE A 16 4.82 -0.89 -5.20
N SER A 17 5.21 -0.80 -6.47
CA SER A 17 5.01 0.39 -7.30
C SER A 17 3.52 0.70 -7.50
N SER A 18 2.71 -0.33 -7.74
CA SER A 18 1.26 -0.20 -7.88
C SER A 18 0.61 0.32 -6.60
N TRP A 19 1.00 -0.18 -5.43
CA TRP A 19 0.47 0.28 -4.15
C TRP A 19 0.94 1.68 -3.76
N ASN A 20 2.17 2.08 -4.13
CA ASN A 20 2.62 3.45 -3.97
C ASN A 20 1.81 4.43 -4.83
N GLU A 21 1.41 4.03 -6.04
CA GLU A 21 0.52 4.83 -6.87
C GLU A 21 -0.88 4.95 -6.25
N VAL A 22 -1.40 3.86 -5.67
CA VAL A 22 -2.65 3.89 -4.90
C VAL A 22 -2.58 4.87 -3.73
N LEU A 23 -1.47 4.88 -2.98
CA LEU A 23 -1.24 5.84 -1.90
C LEU A 23 -1.26 7.27 -2.42
N ARG A 24 -0.53 7.56 -3.50
CA ARG A 24 -0.48 8.88 -4.13
C ARG A 24 -1.86 9.36 -4.57
N LEU A 25 -2.66 8.49 -5.19
CA LEU A 25 -4.02 8.81 -5.62
C LEU A 25 -4.96 9.04 -4.44
N THR A 26 -4.85 8.24 -3.39
CA THR A 26 -5.63 8.38 -2.15
C THR A 26 -5.35 9.73 -1.47
N GLU A 27 -4.07 10.09 -1.33
CA GLU A 27 -3.68 11.40 -0.79
C GLU A 27 -4.18 12.56 -1.65
N GLY A 28 -4.08 12.44 -2.98
CA GLY A 28 -4.61 13.42 -3.91
C GLY A 28 -6.11 13.62 -3.75
N ALA A 29 -6.88 12.53 -3.71
CA ALA A 29 -8.32 12.55 -3.56
C ALA A 29 -8.76 13.15 -2.21
N ARG A 30 -8.07 12.80 -1.12
CA ARG A 30 -8.28 13.40 0.19
C ARG A 30 -8.01 14.90 0.18
N ASN A 31 -6.90 15.34 -0.42
CA ASN A 31 -6.52 16.75 -0.48
C ASN A 31 -7.51 17.59 -1.30
N THR A 32 -8.12 17.00 -2.33
CA THR A 32 -9.24 17.64 -3.04
C THR A 32 -10.45 17.79 -2.13
N VAL A 33 -10.83 16.75 -1.37
CA VAL A 33 -12.08 16.75 -0.60
C VAL A 33 -11.99 17.52 0.73
N GLN A 34 -10.82 17.57 1.38
CA GLN A 34 -10.67 18.15 2.73
C GLN A 34 -11.05 19.63 2.84
N SER A 35 -11.01 20.37 1.73
CA SER A 35 -11.34 21.79 1.68
C SER A 35 -12.83 22.05 1.44
N PHE A 36 -13.62 21.01 1.11
CA PHE A 36 -15.04 21.18 0.87
C PHE A 36 -15.80 21.32 2.19
N THR A 37 -16.69 22.30 2.22
CA THR A 37 -17.72 22.44 3.24
C THR A 37 -18.99 22.86 2.52
N VAL A 38 -20.08 22.16 2.80
CA VAL A 38 -21.39 22.49 2.26
C VAL A 38 -22.08 23.44 3.22
N THR A 39 -22.42 24.62 2.73
CA THR A 39 -23.24 25.59 3.46
C THR A 39 -24.71 25.43 3.05
N PRO A 40 -25.66 25.64 3.99
CA PRO A 40 -27.08 25.68 3.64
C PRO A 40 -27.34 26.78 2.60
N SER A 41 -28.15 26.47 1.58
CA SER A 41 -28.58 27.45 0.57
C SER A 41 -29.58 28.47 1.12
N ALA A 42 -30.28 28.12 2.21
CA ALA A 42 -31.21 28.97 2.93
C ALA A 42 -31.22 28.60 4.42
N GLY A 43 -31.87 29.45 5.23
CA GLY A 43 -31.96 29.27 6.68
C GLY A 43 -33.07 28.33 7.16
N ASP A 44 -33.85 27.74 6.26
CA ASP A 44 -34.89 26.79 6.64
C ASP A 44 -34.30 25.46 7.13
N GLU A 45 -35.08 24.72 7.91
CA GLU A 45 -34.65 23.47 8.55
C GLU A 45 -34.18 22.41 7.55
N MET A 46 -34.84 22.31 6.38
CA MET A 46 -34.48 21.32 5.37
C MET A 46 -33.12 21.64 4.76
N SER A 47 -32.88 22.90 4.39
CA SER A 47 -31.59 23.37 3.88
C SER A 47 -30.44 23.13 4.87
N GLN A 48 -30.68 23.39 6.16
CA GLN A 48 -29.72 23.11 7.22
C GLN A 48 -29.43 21.61 7.37
N LEU A 49 -30.47 20.78 7.35
CA LEU A 49 -30.35 19.33 7.48
C LEU A 49 -29.59 18.71 6.30
N VAL A 50 -29.85 19.15 5.08
CA VAL A 50 -29.17 18.68 3.87
C VAL A 50 -27.68 19.03 3.92
N ALA A 51 -27.35 20.28 4.28
CA ALA A 51 -25.95 20.70 4.41
C ALA A 51 -25.22 19.91 5.51
N ALA A 52 -25.87 19.67 6.66
CA ALA A 52 -25.31 18.84 7.73
C ALA A 52 -24.99 17.41 7.24
N LYS A 53 -25.95 16.74 6.60
CA LYS A 53 -25.74 15.38 6.05
C LYS A 53 -24.66 15.32 4.98
N ALA A 54 -24.55 16.34 4.14
CA ALA A 54 -23.50 16.42 3.14
C ALA A 54 -22.11 16.57 3.79
N ASN A 55 -22.00 17.41 4.83
CA ASN A 55 -20.76 17.54 5.61
C ASN A 55 -20.41 16.24 6.35
N ASP A 56 -21.38 15.54 6.93
CA ASP A 56 -21.16 14.23 7.56
C ASP A 56 -20.61 13.22 6.55
N SER A 57 -21.12 13.24 5.31
CA SER A 57 -20.63 12.37 4.22
C SER A 57 -19.19 12.71 3.83
N ILE A 58 -18.83 14.00 3.79
CA ILE A 58 -17.45 14.45 3.57
C ILE A 58 -16.53 13.93 4.69
N GLN A 59 -16.93 14.06 5.96
CA GLN A 59 -16.13 13.58 7.08
C GLN A 59 -15.97 12.06 7.06
N ALA A 60 -17.03 11.31 6.75
CA ALA A 60 -16.96 9.86 6.59
C ALA A 60 -16.01 9.44 5.46
N TYR A 61 -16.04 10.15 4.33
CA TYR A 61 -15.12 9.92 3.22
C TYR A 61 -13.65 10.17 3.60
N LEU A 62 -13.38 11.26 4.33
CA LEU A 62 -12.03 11.59 4.81
C LEU A 62 -11.52 10.53 5.77
N ALA A 63 -12.34 10.08 6.72
CA ALA A 63 -12.00 9.01 7.65
C ALA A 63 -11.70 7.68 6.93
N HIS A 64 -12.51 7.33 5.92
CA HIS A 64 -12.27 6.15 5.10
C HIS A 64 -10.96 6.25 4.29
N ASN A 65 -10.63 7.43 3.76
CA ASN A 65 -9.36 7.67 3.07
C ASN A 65 -8.15 7.44 4.00
N GLU A 66 -8.20 7.95 5.23
CA GLU A 66 -7.13 7.74 6.21
C GLU A 66 -6.96 6.27 6.58
N TRP A 67 -8.07 5.56 6.80
CA TRP A 67 -8.04 4.12 7.04
C TRP A 67 -7.42 3.36 5.87
N PHE A 68 -7.86 3.67 4.64
CA PHE A 68 -7.36 2.99 3.45
C PHE A 68 -5.88 3.27 3.20
N LYS A 69 -5.43 4.51 3.47
CA LYS A 69 -4.01 4.86 3.45
C LYS A 69 -3.20 3.97 4.38
N ALA A 70 -3.63 3.81 5.63
CA ALA A 70 -2.93 2.96 6.59
C ALA A 70 -2.85 1.48 6.15
N VAL A 71 -3.92 0.97 5.53
CA VAL A 71 -3.94 -0.39 4.96
C VAL A 71 -2.93 -0.53 3.81
N ALA A 72 -2.89 0.44 2.90
CA ALA A 72 -1.97 0.42 1.78
C ALA A 72 -0.50 0.55 2.22
N GLU A 73 -0.21 1.40 3.22
CA GLU A 73 1.12 1.52 3.82
C GLU A 73 1.58 0.21 4.45
N ASP A 74 0.70 -0.48 5.20
CA ASP A 74 1.03 -1.79 5.79
C ASP A 74 1.29 -2.84 4.71
N TYR A 75 0.50 -2.83 3.64
CA TYR A 75 0.69 -3.76 2.53
C TYR A 75 2.06 -3.57 1.83
N VAL A 76 2.44 -2.31 1.55
CA VAL A 76 3.77 -1.99 1.00
C VAL A 76 4.89 -2.46 1.93
N LYS A 77 4.75 -2.20 3.24
CA LYS A 77 5.73 -2.63 4.25
C LYS A 77 5.88 -4.16 4.29
N ASN A 78 4.77 -4.89 4.22
CA ASN A 78 4.77 -6.35 4.21
C ASN A 78 5.43 -6.91 2.94
N LEU A 79 5.19 -6.31 1.77
CA LEU A 79 5.88 -6.68 0.52
C LEU A 79 7.39 -6.45 0.60
N GLN A 80 7.81 -5.30 1.14
CA GLN A 80 9.23 -4.99 1.35
C GLN A 80 9.90 -5.98 2.33
N ALA A 81 9.21 -6.35 3.41
CA ALA A 81 9.70 -7.33 4.37
C ALA A 81 9.85 -8.72 3.73
N SER A 82 8.85 -9.15 2.96
CA SER A 82 8.91 -10.39 2.18
C SER A 82 10.09 -10.39 1.22
N LEU A 83 10.28 -9.32 0.43
CA LEU A 83 11.41 -9.19 -0.49
C LEU A 83 12.76 -9.35 0.22
N LYS A 84 12.93 -8.70 1.38
CA LYS A 84 14.14 -8.81 2.20
C LYS A 84 14.38 -10.24 2.70
N ASN A 85 13.32 -10.92 3.14
CA ASN A 85 13.39 -12.29 3.63
C ASN A 85 13.79 -13.25 2.49
N TYR A 86 13.20 -13.09 1.30
CA TYR A 86 13.57 -13.89 0.13
C TYR A 86 15.04 -13.73 -0.23
N LYS A 87 15.56 -12.50 -0.31
CA LYS A 87 16.98 -12.25 -0.58
C LYS A 87 17.91 -12.88 0.47
N THR A 88 17.50 -12.84 1.74
CA THR A 88 18.28 -13.47 2.83
C THR A 88 18.37 -14.98 2.65
N VAL A 89 17.27 -15.62 2.28
CA VAL A 89 17.21 -17.07 2.01
C VAL A 89 18.02 -17.43 0.77
N GLU A 90 17.92 -16.63 -0.29
CA GLU A 90 18.67 -16.82 -1.54
C GLU A 90 20.17 -16.78 -1.28
N THR A 91 20.68 -15.71 -0.67
CA THR A 91 22.11 -15.59 -0.33
C THR A 91 22.58 -16.73 0.58
N HIS A 92 21.79 -17.12 1.58
CA HIS A 92 22.14 -18.24 2.45
C HIS A 92 22.23 -19.57 1.67
N THR A 93 21.31 -19.78 0.73
CA THR A 93 21.28 -20.98 -0.11
C THR A 93 22.48 -21.01 -1.06
N GLU A 94 22.81 -19.88 -1.70
CA GLU A 94 23.98 -19.74 -2.56
C GLU A 94 25.29 -20.00 -1.80
N ASP A 95 25.42 -19.47 -0.58
CA ASP A 95 26.56 -19.72 0.31
C ASP A 95 26.70 -21.21 0.65
N GLN A 96 25.59 -21.89 0.98
CA GLN A 96 25.61 -23.32 1.28
C GLN A 96 25.96 -24.17 0.06
N VAL A 97 25.36 -23.87 -1.10
CA VAL A 97 25.65 -24.56 -2.36
C VAL A 97 27.12 -24.41 -2.72
N THR A 98 27.68 -23.20 -2.62
CA THR A 98 29.09 -22.92 -2.89
C THR A 98 30.03 -23.70 -1.96
N LYS A 99 29.69 -23.80 -0.67
CA LYS A 99 30.48 -24.61 0.28
C LYS A 99 30.47 -26.10 -0.08
N ILE A 100 29.30 -26.63 -0.46
CA ILE A 100 29.15 -28.04 -0.84
C ILE A 100 29.91 -28.33 -2.13
N THR A 101 29.71 -27.54 -3.18
CA THR A 101 30.38 -27.75 -4.47
C THR A 101 31.90 -27.54 -4.38
N GLY A 102 32.37 -26.60 -3.56
CA GLY A 102 33.80 -26.42 -3.26
C GLY A 102 34.42 -27.56 -2.46
N SER A 103 33.65 -28.25 -1.61
CA SER A 103 34.10 -29.43 -0.85
C SER A 103 34.08 -30.73 -1.65
N LEU A 104 33.41 -30.75 -2.80
CA LEU A 104 33.30 -31.88 -3.73
C LEU A 104 34.28 -31.72 -4.92
N GLY A 105 35.50 -31.24 -4.68
CA GLY A 105 36.55 -31.09 -5.71
C GLY A 105 36.69 -32.33 -6.62
N PRO A 106 37.20 -32.15 -7.86
CA PRO A 106 36.98 -33.02 -9.02
C PRO A 106 37.15 -34.52 -8.78
#